data_AF-A0A957ZX48-F1
#
_entry.id   AF-A0A957ZX48-F1
#
_cell.length_a   1.000
_cell.length_b   1.000
_cell.length_c   1.000
_cell.angle_alpha   90.00
_cell.angle_beta   90.00
_cell.angle_gamma   90.00
#
_symmetry.space_group_name_H-M   'P 1'
#
loop_
_entity.id
_entity.type
_entity.pdbx_description
1 polymer ?
#
loop_
_entity_poly.entity_id
_entity_poly.type
_entity_poly.pdbx_seq_one_letter_code
_entity_poly.pdbx_strand_id
1 'polypeptide(L)'
;GVPAVGGVARALRTGPEWRGYNIEALIPWRELGLSRADAAVGTAFGFNISVNDNDGATPAQQTVLSLSPARTTHDDPTEWATLILAD
;
A
#
# COMPACT_ATOMS: atom_id res chain seq x y z
N GLY A 1 -25.07 10.11 -2.38
CA GLY A 1 -24.67 8.83 -2.99
C GLY A 1 -23.44 9.06 -3.81
N VAL A 2 -22.33 8.42 -3.46
CA VAL A 2 -21.07 8.42 -4.23
C VAL A 2 -20.87 6.97 -4.67
N PRO A 3 -20.68 6.68 -5.96
CA PRO A 3 -20.51 5.31 -6.40
C PRO A 3 -19.13 4.81 -5.93
N ALA A 4 -19.09 3.67 -5.25
CA ALA A 4 -17.85 2.99 -4.93
C ALA A 4 -17.27 2.42 -6.24
N VAL A 5 -16.15 2.97 -6.68
CA VAL A 5 -15.34 2.43 -7.78
C VAL A 5 -14.36 1.44 -7.13
N GLY A 6 -14.64 0.14 -7.32
CA GLY A 6 -14.24 -0.92 -6.39
C GLY A 6 -12.82 -1.45 -6.57
N GLY A 7 -11.90 -0.97 -5.74
CA GLY A 7 -10.89 -1.83 -5.11
C GLY A 7 -11.50 -2.52 -3.89
N VAL A 8 -11.12 -3.76 -3.62
CA VAL A 8 -11.55 -4.47 -2.41
C VAL A 8 -10.36 -4.57 -1.48
N ALA A 9 -10.45 -3.95 -0.30
CA ALA A 9 -9.51 -4.15 0.79
C ALA A 9 -10.27 -4.79 1.95
N ARG A 10 -9.73 -5.90 2.48
CA ARG A 10 -10.28 -6.57 3.65
C ARG A 10 -9.22 -6.65 4.73
N ALA A 11 -9.56 -6.13 5.91
CA ALA A 11 -8.79 -6.36 7.12
C ALA A 11 -9.35 -7.59 7.85
N LEU A 12 -8.47 -8.53 8.18
CA LEU A 12 -8.77 -9.73 8.96
C LEU A 12 -8.02 -9.64 10.29
N ARG A 13 -8.76 -9.63 11.40
CA ARG A 13 -8.17 -9.76 12.73
C ARG A 13 -7.95 -11.25 13.02
N THR A 14 -6.71 -11.64 13.30
CA THR A 14 -6.39 -12.99 13.79
C THR A 14 -6.61 -13.06 15.31
N GLY A 15 -6.77 -14.27 15.85
CA GLY A 15 -7.32 -14.55 17.19
C GLY A 15 -6.69 -13.86 18.41
N PRO A 16 -7.25 -14.08 19.63
CA PRO A 16 -6.97 -13.29 20.84
C PRO A 16 -5.51 -13.30 21.30
N GLU A 17 -4.71 -14.26 20.85
CA GLU A 17 -3.26 -14.35 21.11
C GLU A 17 -2.37 -13.52 20.15
N TRP A 18 -2.91 -12.94 19.06
CA TRP A 18 -2.13 -12.16 18.08
C TRP A 18 -2.55 -10.68 18.09
N ARG A 19 -1.63 -9.78 18.46
CA ARG A 19 -1.85 -8.32 18.59
C ARG A 19 -1.87 -7.56 17.24
N GLY A 20 -2.34 -8.19 16.16
CA GLY A 20 -2.20 -7.64 14.79
C GLY A 20 -3.42 -7.87 13.90
N TYR A 21 -3.28 -7.47 12.64
CA TYR A 21 -4.27 -7.71 11.58
C TYR A 21 -3.54 -8.03 10.27
N ASN A 22 -4.22 -8.76 9.39
CA ASN A 22 -3.79 -8.95 8.01
C ASN A 22 -4.61 -8.03 7.10
N ILE A 23 -3.96 -7.40 6.12
CA ILE A 23 -4.64 -6.68 5.04
C ILE A 23 -4.44 -7.47 3.75
N GLU A 24 -5.54 -7.73 3.06
CA GLU A 24 -5.56 -8.21 1.69
C GLU A 24 -6.22 -7.14 0.81
N ALA A 25 -5.57 -6.76 -0.29
CA ALA A 25 -6.04 -5.72 -1.18
C ALA A 25 -5.95 -6.16 -2.65
N LEU A 26 -7.04 -5.95 -3.38
CA LEU A 26 -7.09 -6.04 -4.84
C LEU A 26 -7.23 -4.62 -5.41
N ILE A 27 -6.21 -4.20 -6.17
CA ILE A 27 -6.20 -2.92 -6.89
C ILE A 27 -6.26 -3.22 -8.39
N PRO A 28 -7.40 -3.01 -9.06
CA PRO A 28 -7.48 -3.16 -10.51
C PRO A 28 -6.58 -2.13 -11.22
N TRP A 29 -5.87 -2.55 -12.28
CA TRP A 29 -4.95 -1.67 -13.02
C TRP A 29 -5.57 -0.36 -13.50
N ARG A 30 -6.85 -0.41 -13.92
CA ARG A 30 -7.59 0.79 -14.35
C ARG A 30 -7.71 1.87 -13.27
N GLU A 31 -7.69 1.49 -11.98
CA GLU A 31 -7.76 2.46 -10.87
C GLU A 31 -6.44 3.24 -10.73
N LEU A 32 -5.35 2.72 -11.33
CA LEU A 32 -4.06 3.37 -11.45
C LEU A 32 -3.89 4.09 -12.80
N GLY A 33 -4.94 4.14 -13.63
CA GLY A 33 -4.86 4.68 -15.00
C GLY A 33 -4.08 3.79 -15.97
N LEU A 34 -3.83 2.53 -15.61
CA LEU A 34 -3.06 1.58 -16.40
C LEU A 34 -3.97 0.59 -17.15
N SER A 35 -3.59 0.27 -18.38
CA SER A 35 -4.14 -0.87 -19.10
C SER A 35 -3.45 -2.17 -18.70
N ARG A 36 -4.01 -3.31 -19.10
CA ARG A 36 -3.35 -4.62 -18.92
C ARG A 36 -2.02 -4.71 -19.69
N ALA A 37 -1.89 -4.00 -20.81
CA ALA A 37 -0.66 -4.00 -21.60
C ALA A 37 0.46 -3.24 -20.88
N ASP A 38 0.12 -2.18 -20.13
CA ASP A 38 1.09 -1.42 -19.33
C ASP A 38 1.62 -2.26 -18.15
N ALA A 39 0.79 -3.14 -17.61
CA ALA A 39 1.12 -4.06 -16.51
C ALA A 39 1.60 -5.44 -16.99
N ALA A 40 2.43 -5.48 -18.04
CA ALA A 40 3.06 -6.71 -18.52
C ALA A 40 4.11 -7.25 -17.53
N VAL A 41 4.45 -8.54 -17.67
CA VAL A 41 5.55 -9.17 -16.93
C VAL A 41 6.86 -8.45 -17.25
N GLY A 42 7.68 -8.22 -16.22
CA GLY A 42 8.91 -7.44 -16.29
C GLY A 42 8.72 -5.93 -16.17
N THR A 43 7.49 -5.41 -16.21
CA THR A 43 7.25 -3.98 -15.95
C THR A 43 7.70 -3.62 -14.53
N ALA A 44 8.47 -2.55 -14.42
CA ALA A 44 8.92 -1.98 -13.16
C ALA A 44 8.08 -0.76 -12.77
N PHE A 45 7.65 -0.71 -11.51
CA PHE A 45 6.96 0.41 -10.90
C PHE A 45 7.72 0.90 -9.67
N GLY A 46 7.70 2.21 -9.42
CA GLY A 46 7.95 2.72 -8.09
C GLY A 46 6.84 2.27 -7.15
N PHE A 47 7.18 1.70 -6.00
CA PHE A 47 6.23 1.14 -5.06
C PHE A 47 6.72 1.26 -3.61
N ASN A 48 5.78 1.48 -2.69
CA ASN A 48 6.10 1.50 -1.26
C ASN A 48 4.88 1.01 -0.45
N ILE A 49 5.15 0.33 0.66
CA ILE A 49 4.15 -0.04 1.66
C ILE A 49 4.68 0.50 3.00
N SER A 50 3.81 1.16 3.75
CA SER A 50 4.14 1.70 5.07
C SER A 50 3.15 1.20 6.13
N VAL A 51 3.68 0.75 7.26
CA VAL A 51 2.92 0.50 8.50
C VAL A 51 3.03 1.74 9.36
N ASN A 52 1.88 2.34 9.64
CA ASN A 52 1.76 3.59 10.36
C ASN A 52 1.09 3.29 11.71
N ASP A 53 1.68 3.80 12.79
CA ASP A 53 1.11 3.72 14.12
C ASP A 53 0.98 5.11 14.74
N ASN A 54 -0.18 5.36 15.35
CA ASN A 54 -0.52 6.59 16.02
C ASN A 54 -1.54 6.30 17.13
N ASP A 55 -1.07 6.35 18.37
CA ASP A 55 -1.86 6.20 19.59
C ASP A 55 -2.50 7.52 20.06
N GLY A 56 -2.12 8.65 19.45
CA GLY A 56 -2.57 10.00 19.83
C GLY A 56 -3.90 10.41 19.20
N ALA A 57 -4.63 11.32 19.87
CA ALA A 57 -5.84 11.93 19.32
C ALA A 57 -5.55 12.99 18.23
N THR A 58 -4.28 13.39 18.09
CA THR A 58 -3.83 14.30 17.03
C THR A 58 -3.47 13.48 15.79
N PRO A 59 -3.70 14.00 14.57
CA PRO A 59 -3.26 13.37 13.33
C PRO A 59 -1.75 13.59 13.12
N ALA A 60 -0.95 13.25 14.13
CA ALA A 60 0.50 13.30 14.10
C ALA A 60 1.02 11.86 14.01
N GLN A 61 1.65 11.53 12.89
CA GLN A 61 2.24 10.21 12.70
C GLN A 61 3.33 9.97 13.76
N GLN A 62 3.23 8.89 14.56
CA GLN A 62 4.18 8.62 15.64
C GLN A 62 5.28 7.64 15.20
N THR A 63 4.90 6.51 14.62
CA THR A 63 5.86 5.52 14.10
C THR A 63 5.52 5.16 12.67
N VAL A 64 6.53 5.09 11.80
CA VAL A 64 6.39 4.57 10.44
C VAL A 64 7.48 3.56 10.17
N LEU A 65 7.10 2.39 9.69
CA LEU A 65 8.01 1.43 9.06
C LEU A 65 7.61 1.31 7.59
N SER A 66 8.58 1.34 6.68
CA SER A 66 8.31 1.30 5.24
C SER A 66 9.18 0.27 4.51
N LEU A 67 8.68 -0.22 3.39
CA LEU A 67 9.41 -1.14 2.52
C LEU A 67 10.72 -0.52 2.03
N SER A 68 10.68 0.74 1.59
CA SER A 68 11.89 1.48 1.22
C SER A 68 12.59 2.05 2.47
N PRO A 69 13.87 1.72 2.71
CA PRO A 69 14.64 2.33 3.80
C PRO A 69 15.04 3.79 3.51
N ALA A 70 14.88 4.25 2.26
CA ALA A 70 15.19 5.63 1.87
C ALA A 70 14.07 6.63 2.22
N ARG A 71 12.90 6.16 2.67
CA ARG A 71 11.74 7.02 2.90
C ARG A 71 11.97 8.02 4.03
N THR A 72 11.88 9.31 3.72
CA THR A 72 11.87 10.42 4.68
C THR A 72 10.51 11.10 4.79
N THR A 73 9.70 11.08 3.70
CA THR A 73 8.33 11.62 3.67
C THR A 73 7.34 10.64 3.02
N HIS A 74 6.05 10.98 3.02
CA HIS A 74 4.99 10.16 2.44
C HIS A 74 4.75 10.40 0.93
N ASP A 75 5.22 11.54 0.42
CA ASP A 75 4.81 12.11 -0.87
C ASP A 75 5.99 12.37 -1.84
N ASP A 76 7.18 11.84 -1.54
CA ASP A 76 8.32 11.86 -2.46
C ASP A 76 8.47 10.50 -3.17
N PRO A 77 8.12 10.40 -4.48
CA PRO A 77 8.22 9.16 -5.23
C PRO A 77 9.67 8.76 -5.56
N THR A 78 10.65 9.66 -5.40
CA THR A 78 12.07 9.34 -5.63
C THR A 78 12.64 8.43 -4.53
N GLU A 79 11.95 8.34 -3.40
CA GLU A 79 12.34 7.51 -2.25
C GLU A 79 11.68 6.12 -2.26
N TRP A 80 10.86 5.80 -3.27
CA TRP A 80 10.14 4.53 -3.33
C TRP A 80 11.07 3.37 -3.74
N ALA A 81 10.71 2.15 -3.34
CA ALA A 81 11.39 0.95 -3.81
C ALA A 81 10.90 0.58 -5.21
N THR A 82 11.58 -0.37 -5.85
CA THR A 82 11.15 -0.90 -7.16
C THR A 82 10.37 -2.19 -6.98
N LEU A 83 9.14 -2.24 -7.50
CA LEU A 83 8.38 -3.46 -7.73
C LEU A 83 8.54 -3.88 -9.18
N ILE A 84 8.98 -5.10 -9.43
CA ILE A 84 9.01 -5.71 -10.76
C ILE A 84 7.93 -6.78 -10.81
N LEU A 85 7.04 -6.72 -11.79
CA LEU A 85 6.04 -7.76 -12.01
C LEU A 85 6.71 -9.02 -12.54
N ALA A 86 6.55 -10.15 -11.85
CA ALA A 86 7.09 -11.44 -12.22
C ALA A 86 5.97 -12.48 -12.43
N ASP A 87 6.31 -13.58 -13.11
CA ASP A 87 5.43 -14.73 -13.35
C ASP A 87 5.21 -15.60 -12.09
#